data_AF-A0A2D7XCX0-F1
#
_entry.id   AF-A0A2D7XCX0-F1
#
_cell.length_a   1.000
_cell.length_b   1.000
_cell.length_c   1.000
_cell.angle_alpha   90.00
_cell.angle_beta   90.00
_cell.angle_gamma   90.00
#
_symmetry.space_group_name_H-M   'P 1'
#
loop_
_entity.id
_entity.type
_entity.pdbx_description
1 polymer ?
#
loop_
_entity_poly.entity_id
_entity_poly.type
_entity_poly.pdbx_seq_one_letter_code
_entity_poly.pdbx_strand_id
1 'polypeptide(L)'
;MNYINRKWVIITLSDHDSSALETFIENSIQQSIEFARKSLDGTKALLKWEGDTPSCFDGMTVYNHAEILAILATSEWSDPNDV
;
A
#
# COMPACT_ATOMS: atom_id res chain seq x y z
N MET A 1 3.55 20.93 -6.46
CA MET A 1 3.95 19.58 -6.03
C MET A 1 3.46 18.56 -7.05
N ASN A 2 4.36 17.89 -7.78
CA ASN A 2 4.00 16.85 -8.76
C ASN A 2 3.73 15.53 -8.04
N TYR A 3 2.48 15.27 -7.67
CA TYR A 3 2.06 13.97 -7.11
C TYR A 3 1.94 12.87 -8.17
N ILE A 4 2.28 13.17 -9.43
CA ILE A 4 2.09 12.29 -10.59
C ILE A 4 3.00 11.05 -10.57
N ASN A 5 4.11 11.09 -9.83
CA ASN A 5 5.08 9.99 -9.73
C ASN A 5 4.89 9.12 -8.49
N ARG A 6 3.81 9.32 -7.73
CA ARG A 6 3.46 8.43 -6.62
C ARG A 6 2.80 7.18 -7.17
N LYS A 7 3.22 6.06 -6.61
CA LYS A 7 2.67 4.74 -6.90
C LYS A 7 2.27 4.10 -5.60
N TRP A 8 1.27 3.23 -5.69
CA TRP A 8 0.71 2.52 -4.55
C TRP A 8 0.68 1.03 -4.85
N VAL A 9 0.84 0.23 -3.81
CA VAL A 9 0.68 -1.23 -3.88
C VAL A 9 -0.05 -1.67 -2.63
N ILE A 10 -0.88 -2.68 -2.79
CA ILE A 10 -1.54 -3.34 -1.66
C ILE A 10 -0.90 -4.70 -1.53
N ILE A 11 -0.31 -4.96 -0.37
CA ILE A 11 0.28 -6.25 -0.03
C ILE A 11 -0.56 -6.93 1.04
N THR A 12 -0.60 -8.26 0.99
CA THR A 12 -1.27 -9.07 2.01
C THR A 12 -0.23 -9.49 3.03
N LEU A 13 -0.38 -9.06 4.28
CA LEU A 13 0.59 -9.33 5.34
C LEU A 13 0.71 -10.82 5.67
N SER A 14 -0.36 -11.58 5.45
CA SER A 14 -0.38 -13.03 5.70
C SER A 14 0.32 -13.86 4.62
N ASP A 15 0.56 -13.28 3.43
CA ASP A 15 1.19 -13.97 2.30
C ASP A 15 2.73 -13.82 2.31
N HIS A 16 3.25 -12.89 3.13
CA HIS A 16 4.65 -12.50 3.14
C HIS A 16 5.26 -12.62 4.54
N ASP A 17 6.49 -13.13 4.61
CA ASP A 17 7.27 -13.19 5.85
C ASP A 17 7.76 -11.81 6.29
N SER A 18 8.14 -11.68 7.57
CA SER A 18 8.67 -10.43 8.15
C SER A 18 9.82 -9.83 7.34
N SER A 19 10.75 -10.65 6.83
CA SER A 19 11.88 -10.18 6.02
C SER A 19 11.45 -9.55 4.69
N ALA A 20 10.40 -10.10 4.06
CA ALA A 20 9.82 -9.50 2.85
C ALA A 20 9.12 -8.18 3.18
N LEU A 21 8.37 -8.14 4.30
CA LEU A 21 7.73 -6.92 4.79
C LEU A 21 8.73 -5.79 5.08
N GLU A 22 9.87 -6.11 5.71
CA GLU A 22 10.98 -5.16 5.94
C GLU A 22 11.51 -4.60 4.62
N THR A 23 11.73 -5.48 3.64
CA THR A 23 12.19 -5.09 2.30
C THR A 23 11.21 -4.13 1.62
N PHE A 24 9.91 -4.38 1.73
CA PHE A 24 8.89 -3.50 1.17
C PHE A 24 8.88 -2.13 1.86
N ILE A 25 9.07 -2.09 3.17
CA ILE A 25 9.15 -0.86 3.95
C ILE A 25 10.40 -0.05 3.58
N GLU A 26 11.56 -0.67 3.45
CA GLU A 26 12.79 0.01 2.99
C GLU A 26 12.62 0.66 1.61
N ASN A 27 11.83 0.04 0.74
CA ASN A 27 11.54 0.53 -0.60
C ASN A 27 10.29 1.43 -0.67
N SER A 28 9.68 1.76 0.46
CA SER A 28 8.50 2.61 0.57
C SER A 28 8.82 3.89 1.35
N ILE A 29 7.94 4.89 1.27
CA ILE A 29 8.10 6.12 2.07
C ILE A 29 7.58 5.99 3.50
N GLN A 30 7.00 4.84 3.85
CA GLN A 30 6.55 4.54 5.20
C GLN A 30 7.71 4.09 6.07
N GLN A 31 7.64 4.40 7.37
CA GLN A 31 8.65 3.94 8.32
C GLN A 31 8.44 2.49 8.78
N SER A 32 7.20 1.99 8.78
CA SER A 32 6.85 0.61 9.12
C SER A 32 5.44 0.26 8.61
N ILE A 33 5.11 -1.04 8.58
CA ILE A 33 3.79 -1.56 8.17
C ILE A 33 2.66 -1.03 9.07
N GLU A 34 2.94 -0.79 10.35
CA GLU A 34 1.97 -0.21 11.28
C GLU A 34 1.63 1.25 11.01
N PHE A 35 2.59 2.03 10.49
CA PHE A 35 2.40 3.41 10.03
C PHE A 35 1.80 3.45 8.62
N ALA A 36 1.86 2.34 7.89
CA ALA A 36 1.15 2.20 6.64
C ALA A 36 -0.36 2.10 6.89
N ARG A 37 -1.16 2.58 5.93
CA ARG A 37 -2.61 2.43 6.01
C ARG A 37 -2.92 0.95 5.90
N LYS A 38 -3.66 0.40 6.85
CA LYS A 38 -4.13 -0.97 6.83
C LYS A 38 -5.60 -1.02 6.44
N SER A 39 -5.99 -2.14 5.85
CA SER A 39 -7.41 -2.48 5.65
C SER A 39 -8.13 -2.58 7.01
N LEU A 40 -9.46 -2.49 7.00
CA LEU A 40 -10.28 -2.62 8.21
C LEU A 40 -10.07 -3.97 8.93
N ASP A 41 -9.84 -5.02 8.14
CA ASP A 41 -9.55 -6.37 8.62
C ASP A 41 -8.09 -6.53 9.11
N GLY A 42 -7.22 -5.57 8.82
CA GLY A 42 -5.81 -5.59 9.25
C GLY A 42 -4.93 -6.60 8.51
N THR A 43 -5.47 -7.33 7.53
CA THR A 43 -4.74 -8.34 6.74
C THR A 43 -3.95 -7.74 5.58
N LYS A 44 -4.40 -6.61 5.04
CA LYS A 44 -3.74 -5.90 3.93
C LYS A 44 -3.11 -4.60 4.41
N ALA A 45 -1.95 -4.26 3.85
CA ALA A 45 -1.27 -2.99 4.05
C ALA A 45 -1.05 -2.27 2.72
N LEU A 46 -1.28 -0.95 2.76
CA LEU A 46 -1.09 -0.05 1.64
C LEU A 46 0.31 0.54 1.71
N LEU A 47 1.16 0.19 0.75
CA LEU A 47 2.48 0.76 0.58
C LEU A 47 2.49 1.81 -0.53
N LYS A 48 3.31 2.86 -0.36
CA LYS A 48 3.45 3.94 -1.34
C LYS A 48 4.90 4.35 -1.47
N TRP A 49 5.30 4.73 -2.67
CA TRP A 49 6.64 5.22 -2.96
C TRP A 49 6.60 6.29 -4.05
N GLU A 50 7.72 6.99 -4.22
CA GLU A 50 7.87 8.05 -5.22
C GLU A 50 8.97 7.66 -6.21
N GLY A 51 8.65 7.65 -7.51
CA GLY A 51 9.60 7.38 -8.59
C GLY A 51 9.42 6.01 -9.26
N ASP A 52 10.55 5.36 -9.57
CA ASP A 52 10.57 4.07 -10.24
C ASP A 52 10.08 2.94 -9.34
N THR A 53 9.54 1.89 -9.94
CA THR A 53 9.02 0.74 -9.20
C THR A 53 10.21 -0.10 -8.71
N PRO A 54 10.38 -0.29 -7.40
CA PRO A 54 11.42 -1.16 -6.85
C PRO A 54 11.25 -2.60 -7.33
N SER A 55 12.36 -3.33 -7.51
CA SER A 55 12.32 -4.73 -7.93
C SER A 55 11.56 -5.64 -6.97
N CYS A 56 11.43 -5.23 -5.70
CA CYS A 56 10.66 -5.95 -4.69
C CYS A 56 9.14 -5.96 -4.98
N PHE A 57 8.65 -4.95 -5.71
CA PHE A 57 7.27 -4.86 -6.17
C PHE A 57 7.12 -5.30 -7.63
N ASP A 58 8.18 -5.87 -8.22
CA ASP A 58 8.12 -6.41 -9.58
C ASP A 58 7.14 -7.59 -9.63
N GLY A 59 6.21 -7.56 -10.58
CA GLY A 59 5.12 -8.52 -10.66
C GLY A 59 3.94 -8.27 -9.72
N MET A 60 4.00 -7.26 -8.82
CA MET A 60 2.84 -6.87 -8.02
C MET A 60 1.93 -5.89 -8.75
N THR A 61 0.67 -5.81 -8.31
CA THR A 61 -0.29 -4.85 -8.86
C THR A 61 -0.01 -3.45 -8.32
N VAL A 62 0.55 -2.60 -9.18
CA VAL A 62 0.82 -1.19 -8.87
C VAL A 62 -0.38 -0.35 -9.30
N TYR A 63 -0.92 0.41 -8.36
CA TYR A 63 -2.04 1.32 -8.56
C TYR A 63 -1.57 2.76 -8.73
N ASN A 64 -2.30 3.52 -9.54
CA ASN A 64 -2.16 4.97 -9.60
C ASN A 64 -3.03 5.68 -8.54
N HIS A 65 -2.92 7.01 -8.47
CA HIS A 65 -3.63 7.81 -7.46
C HIS A 65 -5.16 7.68 -7.57
N ALA A 66 -5.68 7.59 -8.80
CA ALA A 66 -7.12 7.51 -9.03
C ALA A 66 -7.68 6.12 -8.65
N GLU A 67 -6.98 5.05 -9.03
CA GLU A 67 -7.34 3.67 -8.69
C GLU A 67 -7.27 3.45 -7.19
N ILE A 68 -6.20 3.90 -6.54
CA ILE A 68 -6.06 3.69 -5.11
C ILE A 68 -7.11 4.45 -4.31
N LEU A 69 -7.51 5.65 -4.75
CA LEU A 69 -8.61 6.38 -4.14
C LEU A 69 -9.93 5.61 -4.25
N ALA A 70 -10.20 5.00 -5.41
CA ALA A 70 -11.37 4.17 -5.58
C ALA A 70 -11.34 2.94 -4.65
N ILE A 71 -10.19 2.30 -4.49
CA ILE A 71 -10.03 1.16 -3.57
C ILE A 71 -10.18 1.59 -2.12
N LEU A 72 -9.58 2.70 -1.73
CA LEU A 72 -9.68 3.22 -0.36
C LEU A 72 -11.10 3.66 0.01
N ALA A 73 -11.93 3.99 -0.99
CA ALA A 73 -13.34 4.29 -0.81
C ALA A 73 -14.23 3.03 -0.70
N THR A 74 -13.67 1.83 -0.90
CA THR A 74 -14.41 0.58 -0.69
C THR A 74 -14.55 0.25 0.79
N SER A 75 -15.56 -0.56 1.10
CA SER A 75 -15.83 -1.11 2.43
C SER A 75 -14.73 -2.03 2.98
N GLU A 76 -13.66 -2.32 2.22
CA GLU A 76 -12.46 -3.00 2.76
C GLU A 76 -11.53 -2.04 3.52
N TRP A 77 -11.58 -0.75 3.22
CA TRP A 77 -10.62 0.27 3.69
C TRP A 77 -11.26 1.45 4.41
N SER A 78 -12.53 1.71 4.13
CA SER A 78 -13.32 2.75 4.79
C SER A 78 -14.69 2.18 5.08
N ASP A 79 -15.09 2.17 6.34
CA ASP A 79 -16.42 1.67 6.69
C ASP A 79 -17.46 2.66 6.14
N PRO A 80 -18.38 2.22 5.26
CA PRO A 80 -19.37 3.12 4.68
C PRO A 80 -20.36 3.67 5.72
N ASN A 81 -20.35 3.14 6.95
CA ASN A 81 -21.19 3.57 8.07
C ASN A 81 -20.43 4.34 9.15
N ASP A 82 -19.18 4.77 8.92
CA ASP A 82 -18.49 5.69 9.83
C ASP A 82 -19.15 7.07 9.76
N VAL A 83 -20.05 7.34 10.73
CA VAL A 83 -20.89 8.55 10.86
C VAL A 83 -20.34 9.55 11.87
#